data_AF-A0A7J6S066-F1
#
_entry.id   AF-A0A7J6S066-F1
#
_cell.length_a   1.000
_cell.length_b   1.000
_cell.length_c   1.000
_cell.angle_alpha   90.00
_cell.angle_beta   90.00
_cell.angle_gamma   90.00
#
_symmetry.space_group_name_H-M   'P 1'
#
loop_
_entity.id
_entity.type
_entity.pdbx_description
1 polymer ?
#
loop_
_entity_poly.entity_id
_entity_poly.type
_entity_poly.pdbx_seq_one_letter_code
_entity_poly.pdbx_strand_id
1 'polypeptide(L)'
;MYLMTRLIKATGVKMVLSGEGADEVFGGYLYFHKAPNAKEFHEECVRKIDQLHMFDCLRANKSMCAFGVEARVPFLDREFLEVAMNIDPELKMIGRGGRTMEKQILRAAFDTPEDPYLPDSVLWRQKEQFSD
;
A
#
# COMPACT_ATOMS: atom_id res chain seq x y z
N MET A 1 7.11 2.41 -14.45
CA MET A 1 6.64 1.00 -14.47
C MET A 1 6.84 0.33 -15.82
N TYR A 2 6.26 0.84 -16.92
CA TYR A 2 6.39 0.26 -18.27
C TYR A 2 7.83 -0.11 -18.70
N LEU A 3 8.78 0.83 -18.66
CA LEU A 3 10.18 0.55 -19.05
C LEU A 3 10.87 -0.45 -18.13
N MET A 4 10.55 -0.43 -16.83
CA MET A 4 11.07 -1.41 -15.86
C MET A 4 10.58 -2.82 -16.21
N THR A 5 9.31 -2.97 -16.57
CA THR A 5 8.75 -4.27 -16.99
C THR A 5 9.47 -4.85 -18.20
N ARG A 6 9.85 -4.02 -19.19
CA ARG A 6 10.65 -4.47 -20.34
C ARG A 6 11.96 -5.11 -19.90
N LEU A 7 12.64 -4.50 -18.92
CA LEU A 7 13.90 -5.02 -18.37
C LEU A 7 13.67 -6.33 -17.59
N ILE A 8 12.62 -6.39 -16.76
CA ILE A 8 12.23 -7.61 -16.03
C ILE A 8 11.96 -8.76 -17.02
N LYS A 9 11.24 -8.49 -18.11
CA LYS A 9 10.95 -9.50 -19.13
C LYS A 9 12.23 -10.05 -19.77
N ALA A 10 13.21 -9.18 -20.01
CA ALA A 10 14.49 -9.56 -20.61
C ALA A 10 15.32 -10.51 -19.71
N THR A 11 15.07 -10.52 -18.39
CA THR A 11 15.71 -11.50 -17.48
C THR A 11 15.01 -12.86 -17.47
N GLY A 12 13.89 -13.02 -18.20
CA GLY A 12 13.09 -14.24 -18.24
C GLY A 12 12.04 -14.37 -17.13
N VAL A 13 11.97 -13.38 -16.22
CA VAL A 13 10.94 -13.33 -15.17
C VAL A 13 9.56 -13.11 -15.81
N LYS A 14 8.56 -13.86 -15.31
CA LYS A 14 7.18 -13.85 -15.84
C LYS A 14 6.16 -13.33 -14.84
N MET A 15 6.51 -13.22 -13.56
CA MET A 15 5.62 -12.76 -12.51
C MET A 15 6.41 -11.97 -11.46
N VAL A 16 5.82 -10.90 -10.95
CA VAL A 16 6.36 -10.10 -9.84
C VAL A 16 5.27 -9.78 -8.82
N LEU A 17 5.68 -9.58 -7.56
CA LEU A 17 4.82 -9.05 -6.51
C LEU A 17 4.96 -7.53 -6.46
N SER A 18 3.85 -6.83 -6.24
CA SER A 18 3.79 -5.38 -6.10
C SER A 18 3.04 -4.99 -4.82
N GLY A 19 3.41 -3.84 -4.26
CA GLY A 19 2.80 -3.28 -3.05
C GLY A 19 1.58 -2.40 -3.28
N GLU A 20 0.99 -2.41 -4.48
CA GLU A 20 -0.23 -1.64 -4.79
C GLU A 20 -1.38 -2.04 -3.84
N GLY A 21 -2.18 -1.06 -3.42
CA GLY A 21 -3.28 -1.25 -2.48
C GLY A 21 -2.93 -0.93 -1.02
N ALA A 22 -1.65 -0.92 -0.64
CA ALA A 22 -1.25 -0.68 0.75
C ALA A 22 -1.64 0.73 1.24
N ASP A 23 -1.50 1.74 0.39
CA ASP A 23 -1.81 3.13 0.74
C ASP A 23 -3.33 3.34 0.85
N GLU A 24 -4.14 2.67 0.02
CA GLU A 24 -5.60 2.72 0.04
C GLU A 24 -6.20 1.99 1.24
N VAL A 25 -5.60 0.86 1.65
CA VAL A 25 -6.10 0.04 2.77
C VAL A 25 -5.78 0.65 4.14
N PHE A 26 -4.62 1.30 4.26
CA PHE A 26 -4.08 1.78 5.54
C PHE A 26 -3.93 3.31 5.63
N GLY A 27 -4.47 4.08 4.68
CA GLY A 27 -4.39 5.53 4.66
C GLY A 27 -2.95 6.04 4.57
N GLY A 28 -2.21 5.52 3.59
CA GLY A 28 -0.78 5.80 3.40
C GLY A 28 -0.45 7.11 2.70
N TYR A 29 -1.44 7.78 2.10
CA TYR A 29 -1.23 9.07 1.43
C TYR A 29 -1.14 10.22 2.44
N LEU A 30 -0.28 11.21 2.18
CA LEU A 30 -0.02 12.32 3.12
C LEU A 30 -1.27 13.15 3.45
N TYR A 31 -2.29 13.16 2.58
CA TYR A 31 -3.53 13.89 2.88
C TYR A 31 -4.40 13.21 3.96
N PHE A 32 -4.17 11.92 4.28
CA PHE A 32 -4.83 11.25 5.41
C PHE A 32 -4.44 11.85 6.77
N HIS A 33 -3.32 12.59 6.86
CA HIS A 33 -3.00 13.39 8.05
C HIS A 33 -4.05 14.47 8.35
N LYS A 34 -4.87 14.83 7.36
CA LYS A 34 -5.94 15.83 7.48
C LYS A 34 -7.33 15.20 7.63
N ALA A 35 -7.42 13.88 7.79
CA ALA A 35 -8.69 13.20 8.00
C ALA A 35 -9.38 13.75 9.27
N PRO A 36 -10.63 14.26 9.18
CA PRO A 36 -11.29 14.92 10.32
C PRO A 36 -11.55 13.98 11.50
N ASN A 37 -11.85 12.71 11.22
CA ASN A 37 -12.18 11.67 12.19
C ASN A 37 -12.03 10.29 11.55
N ALA A 38 -12.12 9.22 12.35
CA ALA A 38 -11.92 7.85 11.88
C ALA A 38 -12.98 7.37 10.88
N LYS A 39 -14.21 7.90 10.96
CA LYS A 39 -15.27 7.59 10.00
C LYS A 39 -14.89 8.11 8.61
N GLU A 40 -14.56 9.40 8.50
CA GLU A 40 -14.11 10.02 7.25
C GLU A 40 -12.84 9.36 6.70
N PHE A 41 -11.90 8.96 7.57
CA PHE A 41 -10.73 8.18 7.19
C PHE A 41 -11.12 6.85 6.53
N HIS A 42 -12.03 6.09 7.17
CA HIS A 42 -12.48 4.80 6.66
C HIS A 42 -13.25 4.93 5.35
N GLU A 43 -14.20 5.88 5.27
CA GLU A 43 -14.98 6.14 4.07
C GLU A 43 -14.08 6.50 2.88
N GLU A 44 -13.00 7.26 3.12
CA GLU A 44 -12.01 7.58 2.11
C GLU A 44 -11.17 6.35 1.69
N CYS A 45 -10.76 5.48 2.62
CA CYS A 45 -10.11 4.21 2.28
C CYS A 45 -11.01 3.34 1.40
N VAL A 46 -12.29 3.20 1.76
CA VAL A 46 -13.28 2.43 0.98
C VAL A 46 -13.44 3.02 -0.42
N ARG A 47 -13.61 4.35 -0.52
CA ARG A 47 -13.72 5.05 -1.82
C ARG A 47 -12.48 4.85 -2.68
N LYS A 48 -11.29 4.92 -2.07
CA LYS A 48 -10.02 4.69 -2.75
C LYS A 48 -9.90 3.27 -3.31
N ILE A 49 -10.23 2.26 -2.50
CA ILE A 49 -10.22 0.85 -2.92
C ILE A 49 -11.21 0.63 -4.07
N ASP A 50 -12.43 1.18 -3.98
CA ASP A 50 -13.44 1.08 -5.02
C ASP A 50 -12.96 1.65 -6.36
N GLN A 51 -12.16 2.73 -6.33
CA GLN A 51 -11.64 3.39 -7.53
C GLN A 51 -10.32 2.80 -8.05
N LEU A 52 -9.67 1.87 -7.34
CA LEU A 52 -8.35 1.33 -7.71
C LEU A 52 -8.30 0.78 -9.15
N HIS A 53 -9.40 0.20 -9.62
CA HIS A 53 -9.48 -0.37 -10.98
C HIS A 53 -9.31 0.68 -12.10
N MET A 54 -9.55 1.96 -11.81
CA MET A 54 -9.34 3.08 -12.74
C MET A 54 -7.95 3.70 -12.64
N PHE A 55 -7.23 3.45 -11.54
CA PHE A 55 -5.95 4.09 -11.22
C PHE A 55 -4.81 3.08 -11.08
N ASP A 56 -4.41 2.72 -9.87
CA ASP A 56 -3.21 1.94 -9.60
C ASP A 56 -3.28 0.52 -10.14
N CYS A 57 -4.42 -0.16 -10.03
CA CYS A 57 -4.60 -1.47 -10.68
C CYS A 57 -4.53 -1.36 -12.20
N LEU A 58 -5.06 -0.28 -12.79
CA LEU A 58 -4.98 -0.02 -14.22
C LEU A 58 -3.52 0.14 -14.66
N ARG A 59 -2.78 1.00 -13.96
CA ARG A 59 -1.36 1.29 -14.22
C ARG A 59 -0.51 0.05 -14.05
N ALA A 60 -0.66 -0.66 -12.94
CA ALA A 60 0.10 -1.85 -12.61
C ALA A 60 -0.14 -2.98 -13.59
N ASN A 61 -1.41 -3.31 -13.87
CA ASN A 61 -1.75 -4.37 -14.80
C ASN A 61 -1.30 -4.03 -16.22
N LYS A 62 -1.72 -2.90 -16.79
CA LYS A 62 -1.43 -2.57 -18.19
C LYS A 62 0.06 -2.39 -18.47
N SER A 63 0.80 -1.74 -17.55
CA SER A 63 2.24 -1.54 -17.71
C SER A 63 3.00 -2.88 -17.71
N MET A 64 2.56 -3.83 -16.88
CA MET A 64 3.22 -5.13 -16.72
C MET A 64 2.84 -6.10 -17.86
N CYS A 65 1.55 -6.15 -18.19
CA CYS A 65 1.02 -6.97 -19.28
C CYS A 65 1.57 -6.58 -20.66
N ALA A 66 1.98 -5.32 -20.85
CA ALA A 66 2.59 -4.85 -22.11
C ALA A 66 3.84 -5.64 -22.53
N PHE A 67 4.51 -6.31 -21.59
CA PHE A 67 5.67 -7.17 -21.88
C PHE A 67 5.46 -8.62 -21.45
N GLY A 68 4.21 -9.03 -21.18
CA GLY A 68 3.88 -10.39 -20.75
C GLY A 68 4.53 -10.75 -19.41
N VAL A 69 4.40 -9.86 -18.43
CA VAL A 69 4.75 -10.07 -17.02
C VAL A 69 3.48 -9.92 -16.19
N GLU A 70 3.18 -10.92 -15.36
CA GLU A 70 2.07 -10.89 -14.40
C GLU A 70 2.46 -10.09 -13.15
N ALA A 71 1.58 -9.20 -12.70
CA ALA A 71 1.73 -8.54 -11.41
C ALA A 71 0.70 -9.07 -10.42
N ARG A 72 1.16 -9.50 -9.25
CA ARG A 72 0.31 -9.90 -8.11
C ARG A 72 0.39 -8.84 -7.02
N VAL A 73 -0.74 -8.57 -6.37
CA VAL A 73 -0.92 -7.45 -5.43
C VAL A 73 -1.47 -7.96 -4.10
N PRO A 74 -0.62 -8.50 -3.20
CA PRO A 74 -1.07 -9.17 -1.98
C PRO A 74 -1.91 -8.31 -1.04
N PHE A 75 -1.71 -6.99 -1.02
CA PHE A 75 -2.51 -6.06 -0.22
C PHE A 75 -3.98 -5.96 -0.66
N LEU A 76 -4.31 -6.47 -1.86
CA LEU A 76 -5.68 -6.51 -2.39
C LEU A 76 -6.23 -7.95 -2.43
N ASP A 77 -5.56 -8.89 -1.76
CA ASP A 77 -6.13 -10.21 -1.54
C ASP A 77 -7.44 -10.09 -0.73
N ARG A 78 -8.43 -10.93 -1.06
CA ARG A 78 -9.77 -10.84 -0.48
C ARG A 78 -9.76 -11.11 1.03
N GLU A 79 -9.01 -12.11 1.48
CA GLU A 79 -8.93 -12.51 2.89
C GLU A 79 -8.12 -11.48 3.68
N PHE A 80 -7.06 -10.95 3.06
CA PHE A 80 -6.31 -9.83 3.63
C PHE A 80 -7.17 -8.58 3.80
N LEU A 81 -7.94 -8.19 2.78
CA LEU A 81 -8.85 -7.04 2.84
C LEU A 81 -9.93 -7.21 3.89
N GLU A 82 -10.48 -8.42 4.04
CA GLU A 82 -11.48 -8.71 5.07
C GLU A 82 -10.92 -8.45 6.48
N VAL A 83 -9.69 -8.86 6.76
CA VAL A 83 -9.05 -8.54 8.05
C VAL A 83 -8.73 -7.04 8.13
N ALA A 84 -7.99 -6.51 7.15
CA ALA A 84 -7.45 -5.17 7.21
C ALA A 84 -8.55 -4.10 7.25
N MET A 85 -9.65 -4.27 6.52
CA MET A 85 -10.74 -3.28 6.48
C MET A 85 -11.68 -3.36 7.68
N ASN A 86 -11.68 -4.45 8.45
CA ASN A 86 -12.46 -4.58 9.69
C ASN A 86 -11.71 -4.14 10.96
N ILE A 87 -10.44 -3.73 10.85
CA ILE A 87 -9.72 -3.07 11.94
C ILE A 87 -10.40 -1.73 12.25
N ASP A 88 -10.56 -1.41 13.54
CA ASP A 88 -11.04 -0.11 13.98
C ASP A 88 -10.24 1.02 13.30
N PRO A 89 -10.87 1.89 12.50
CA PRO A 89 -10.17 2.94 11.77
C PRO A 89 -9.46 3.95 12.68
N GLU A 90 -9.85 4.07 13.97
CA GLU A 90 -9.09 4.86 14.95
C GLU A 90 -7.64 4.37 15.09
N LEU A 91 -7.40 3.05 14.96
CA LEU A 91 -6.06 2.46 15.02
C LEU A 91 -5.22 2.73 13.75
N LYS A 92 -5.85 3.19 12.67
CA LYS A 92 -5.19 3.57 11.41
C LYS A 92 -4.96 5.08 11.31
N MET A 93 -5.63 5.88 12.13
CA MET A 93 -5.52 7.34 12.08
C MET A 93 -4.11 7.81 12.42
N ILE A 94 -3.72 8.91 11.77
CA ILE A 94 -2.44 9.58 11.96
C ILE A 94 -2.66 10.78 12.88
N GLY A 95 -1.86 10.92 13.93
CA GLY A 95 -1.76 12.11 14.79
C GLY A 95 -2.29 11.96 16.22
N ARG A 96 -2.87 10.80 16.60
CA ARG A 96 -3.35 10.59 17.98
C ARG A 96 -2.27 9.97 18.87
N GLY A 97 -1.79 10.74 19.84
CA GLY A 97 -1.07 10.20 21.01
C GLY A 97 0.45 9.97 20.88
N GLY A 98 1.12 10.49 19.85
CA GLY A 98 2.59 10.38 19.75
C GLY A 98 3.11 10.39 18.31
N ARG A 99 4.26 9.73 18.06
CA ARG A 99 4.82 9.48 16.71
C ARG A 99 3.97 8.48 15.94
N THR A 100 2.80 8.90 15.52
CA THR A 100 1.97 8.14 14.56
C THR A 100 2.37 8.55 13.15
N MET A 101 2.89 7.61 12.38
CA MET A 101 3.23 7.75 10.96
C MET A 101 2.12 7.13 10.10
N GLU A 102 2.05 7.48 8.82
CA GLU A 102 1.16 6.77 7.89
C GLU A 102 1.42 5.26 7.92
N LYS A 103 0.34 4.47 7.88
CA LYS A 103 0.40 3.00 7.95
C LYS A 103 1.05 2.47 9.24
N GLN A 104 0.92 3.19 10.36
CA GLN A 104 1.49 2.82 11.67
C GLN A 104 1.23 1.36 12.05
N ILE A 105 -0.03 0.91 11.95
CA ILE A 105 -0.40 -0.48 12.31
C ILE A 105 0.31 -1.52 11.44
N LEU A 106 0.50 -1.22 10.15
CA LEU A 106 1.24 -2.09 9.24
C LEU A 106 2.72 -2.09 9.62
N ARG A 107 3.32 -0.93 9.91
CA ARG A 107 4.72 -0.84 10.34
C ARG A 107 4.95 -1.62 11.63
N ALA A 108 4.07 -1.45 12.62
CA ALA A 108 4.13 -2.17 13.89
C ALA A 108 4.00 -3.69 13.72
N ALA A 109 3.20 -4.16 12.76
CA ALA A 109 3.09 -5.60 12.46
C ALA A 109 4.38 -6.22 11.89
N PHE A 110 5.29 -5.39 11.35
CA PHE A 110 6.59 -5.79 10.82
C PHE A 110 7.77 -5.27 11.66
N ASP A 111 7.51 -4.71 12.84
CA ASP A 111 8.53 -4.26 13.79
C ASP A 111 9.00 -5.44 14.65
N THR A 112 9.88 -6.26 14.07
CA THR A 112 10.42 -7.49 14.67
C THR A 112 11.92 -7.32 14.96
N PRO A 113 12.32 -6.63 16.04
CA PRO A 113 13.72 -6.22 16.25
C PRO A 113 14.70 -7.39 16.41
N GLU A 114 14.22 -8.55 16.88
CA GLU A 114 15.04 -9.76 17.01
C GLU A 114 15.27 -10.48 15.67
N ASP A 115 14.34 -10.34 14.72
CA ASP A 115 14.42 -10.90 13.36
C ASP A 115 13.83 -9.91 12.33
N PRO A 116 14.56 -8.83 11.99
CA PRO A 116 13.98 -7.73 11.23
C PRO A 116 13.72 -8.10 9.75
N TYR A 117 12.48 -7.94 9.30
CA TYR A 117 12.14 -8.04 7.87
C TYR A 117 12.78 -6.92 7.04
N LEU A 118 12.93 -5.73 7.63
CA LEU A 118 13.44 -4.52 6.99
C LEU A 118 14.39 -3.78 7.94
N PRO A 119 15.39 -3.04 7.42
CA PRO A 119 16.15 -2.10 8.24
C PRO A 119 15.23 -1.04 8.86
N ASP A 120 15.54 -0.62 10.09
CA ASP A 120 14.76 0.37 10.85
C ASP A 120 14.53 1.68 10.05
N SER A 121 15.58 2.13 9.33
CA SER A 121 15.53 3.31 8.47
C SER A 121 14.56 3.19 7.28
N VAL A 122 14.14 1.97 6.93
CA VAL A 122 13.12 1.69 5.90
C VAL A 122 11.76 1.52 6.55
N LEU A 123 11.69 0.74 7.64
CA LEU A 123 10.45 0.46 8.37
C LEU A 123 9.79 1.73 8.90
N TRP A 124 10.57 2.74 9.28
CA TRP A 124 10.10 4.03 9.80
C TRP A 124 10.39 5.19 8.85
N ARG A 125 10.56 4.90 7.56
CA ARG A 125 10.70 5.95 6.54
C ARG A 125 9.35 6.57 6.22
N GLN A 126 9.29 7.90 6.22
CA GLN A 126 8.13 8.65 5.74
C GLN A 126 7.84 8.30 4.27
N LYS A 127 6.55 8.23 3.93
CA LYS A 127 6.07 8.01 2.57
C LYS A 127 6.62 9.05 1.62
N GLU A 128 7.24 8.55 0.56
CA GLU A 128 7.56 9.28 -0.67
C GLU A 128 6.70 8.69 -1.79
N GLN A 129 5.99 9.54 -2.53
CA GLN A 129 5.09 9.11 -3.61
C GLN A 129 5.86 8.97 -4.93
N PHE A 130 5.52 7.98 -5.75
CA PHE A 130 6.18 7.73 -7.04
C PHE A 130 5.68 8.64 -8.17
N SER A 131 4.56 9.32 -7.97
CA SER A 131 3.96 10.26 -8.93
C SER A 131 2.90 11.11 -8.22
N ASP A 132 2.93 12.43 -8.44
CA ASP A 132 1.73 13.28 -8.32
C ASP A 132 0.74 12.95 -9.45
#